data_AF-A0A9D7K8N4-F1
#
_entry.id   AF-A0A9D7K8N4-F1
#
_cell.length_a   1.000
_cell.length_b   1.000
_cell.length_c   1.000
_cell.angle_alpha   90.00
_cell.angle_beta   90.00
_cell.angle_gamma   90.00
#
_symmetry.space_group_name_H-M   'P 1'
#
loop_
_entity.id
_entity.type
_entity.pdbx_description
1 polymer ?
#
loop_
_entity_poly.entity_id
_entity_poly.type
_entity_poly.pdbx_seq_one_letter_code
_entity_poly.pdbx_strand_id
1 'polypeptide(L)'
;MNIKLLKKLGEFNKDEVVLDYDNTIIFTEKEGCKMTYKRDYGYQPGVGILNEQNVLYIENRNGNSDAKAFQLDTLERMFQHLKDNNISRIDKFRADAASYQYDVVKLVEKTLHPFISGPETVMWKNILP
;
A
#
# COMPACT_ATOMS: atom_id res chain seq x y z
N MET A 1 -11.96 -4.21 0.29
CA MET A 1 -11.04 -4.53 -0.83
C MET A 1 -11.84 -5.01 -2.04
N ASN A 2 -11.53 -4.52 -3.24
CA ASN A 2 -12.35 -4.74 -4.45
C ASN A 2 -11.86 -5.87 -5.37
N ILE A 3 -11.24 -6.91 -4.80
CA ILE A 3 -10.54 -7.97 -5.58
C ILE A 3 -11.44 -8.64 -6.61
N LYS A 4 -12.66 -9.01 -6.23
CA LYS A 4 -13.59 -9.72 -7.14
C LYS A 4 -13.92 -8.91 -8.39
N LEU A 5 -14.08 -7.59 -8.24
CA LEU A 5 -14.33 -6.69 -9.35
C LEU A 5 -13.10 -6.56 -10.24
N LEU A 6 -11.94 -6.29 -9.64
CA LEU A 6 -10.68 -6.10 -10.36
C LEU A 6 -10.24 -7.37 -11.12
N LYS A 7 -10.53 -8.55 -10.58
CA LYS A 7 -10.39 -9.83 -11.30
C LYS A 7 -11.25 -9.89 -12.56
N LYS A 8 -12.53 -9.50 -12.47
CA LYS A 8 -13.44 -9.48 -13.63
C LYS A 8 -13.02 -8.47 -14.69
N LEU A 9 -12.42 -7.36 -14.25
CA LEU A 9 -11.86 -6.35 -15.15
C LEU A 9 -10.50 -6.74 -15.74
N GLY A 10 -9.93 -7.88 -15.34
CA GLY A 10 -8.65 -8.37 -15.85
C GLY A 10 -7.43 -7.62 -15.34
N GLU A 11 -7.55 -6.83 -14.27
CA GLU A 11 -6.46 -5.98 -13.77
C GLU A 11 -5.25 -6.77 -13.29
N PHE A 12 -5.44 -8.00 -12.80
CA PHE A 12 -4.36 -8.89 -12.40
C PHE A 12 -3.73 -9.68 -13.58
N ASN A 13 -4.28 -9.55 -14.78
CA ASN A 13 -3.84 -10.26 -15.98
C ASN A 13 -3.08 -9.35 -16.96
N LYS A 14 -2.80 -8.11 -16.58
CA LYS A 14 -2.00 -7.19 -17.40
C LYS A 14 -0.56 -7.70 -17.55
N ASP A 15 0.12 -7.21 -18.58
CA ASP A 15 1.53 -7.55 -18.86
C ASP A 15 2.44 -7.23 -17.67
N GLU A 16 2.11 -6.19 -16.92
CA GLU A 16 2.73 -5.83 -15.65
C GLU A 16 1.64 -5.44 -14.64
N VAL A 17 1.74 -5.97 -13.42
CA VAL A 17 0.84 -5.72 -12.31
C VAL A 17 1.57 -4.90 -11.25
N VAL A 18 1.19 -3.64 -11.12
CA VAL A 18 1.82 -2.68 -10.20
C VAL A 18 0.89 -2.40 -9.02
N LEU A 19 1.43 -2.47 -7.80
CA LEU A 19 0.74 -2.11 -6.58
C LEU A 19 1.39 -0.88 -5.96
N ASP A 20 0.64 0.21 -5.91
CA ASP A 20 0.98 1.44 -5.20
C ASP A 20 0.36 1.44 -3.81
N TYR A 21 1.04 2.06 -2.84
CA TYR A 21 0.50 2.34 -1.52
C TYR A 21 0.80 3.77 -1.08
N ASP A 22 -0.25 4.49 -0.70
CA ASP A 22 -0.18 5.87 -0.20
C ASP A 22 -1.01 6.05 1.08
N ASN A 23 -0.51 6.88 2.00
CA ASN A 23 -1.33 7.41 3.10
C ASN A 23 -1.97 8.72 2.61
N THR A 24 -3.23 8.67 2.16
CA THR A 24 -3.93 9.83 1.59
C THR A 24 -4.65 10.61 2.68
N ILE A 25 -4.44 11.93 2.75
CA ILE A 25 -5.19 12.78 3.69
C ILE A 25 -6.55 13.14 3.11
N ILE A 26 -7.60 12.98 3.92
CA ILE A 26 -8.95 13.46 3.62
C ILE A 26 -9.32 14.51 4.67
N PHE A 27 -9.30 15.79 4.27
CA PHE A 27 -9.66 16.90 5.15
C PHE A 27 -11.16 16.90 5.45
N THR A 28 -11.51 17.02 6.74
CA THR A 28 -12.90 17.02 7.18
C THR A 28 -13.02 17.42 8.65
N GLU A 29 -14.18 17.96 9.02
CA GLU A 29 -14.56 18.25 10.40
C GLU A 29 -15.56 17.22 10.96
N LYS A 30 -15.76 16.10 10.27
CA LYS A 30 -16.66 15.04 10.74
C LYS A 30 -16.15 14.43 12.05
N GLU A 31 -17.09 13.92 12.84
CA GLU A 31 -16.80 13.25 14.10
C GLU A 31 -15.72 12.17 13.93
N GLY A 32 -14.77 12.10 14.86
CA GLY A 32 -13.68 11.12 14.85
C GLY A 32 -12.42 11.55 14.09
N CYS A 33 -12.45 12.66 13.34
CA CYS A 33 -11.25 13.23 12.74
C CYS A 33 -10.26 13.73 13.81
N LYS A 34 -8.98 13.80 13.45
CA LYS A 34 -7.92 14.32 14.31
C LYS A 34 -7.04 15.28 13.52
N MET A 35 -6.29 16.11 14.24
CA MET A 35 -5.31 17.01 13.65
C MET A 35 -4.25 16.20 12.88
N THR A 36 -4.07 16.52 11.61
CA THR A 36 -3.07 15.89 10.74
C THR A 36 -1.74 16.65 10.81
N TYR A 37 -0.66 16.05 10.29
CA TYR A 37 0.64 16.73 10.17
C TYR A 37 0.60 17.98 9.25
N LYS A 38 -0.44 18.11 8.41
CA LYS A 38 -0.68 19.31 7.60
C LYS A 38 -1.39 20.43 8.39
N ARG A 39 -1.57 20.27 9.70
CA ARG A 39 -2.19 21.24 10.62
C ARG A 39 -3.65 21.54 10.29
N ASP A 40 -4.36 20.54 9.80
CA ASP A 40 -5.80 20.59 9.57
C ASP A 40 -6.45 19.26 10.00
N TYR A 41 -7.75 19.27 10.29
CA TYR A 41 -8.49 18.10 10.72
C TYR A 41 -8.79 17.16 9.55
N GLY A 42 -8.62 15.87 9.78
CA GLY A 42 -8.91 14.89 8.76
C GLY A 42 -8.72 13.44 9.16
N TYR A 43 -8.87 12.59 8.16
CA TYR A 43 -8.51 11.17 8.16
C TYR A 43 -7.25 10.96 7.32
N GLN A 44 -6.54 9.87 7.60
CA GLN A 44 -5.34 9.47 6.86
C GLN A 44 -5.41 7.99 6.47
N PRO A 45 -6.41 7.59 5.65
CA PRO A 45 -6.51 6.21 5.19
C PRO A 45 -5.25 5.75 4.46
N GLY A 46 -4.88 4.50 4.72
CA GLY A 46 -3.97 3.76 3.85
C GLY A 46 -4.73 3.31 2.61
N VAL A 47 -4.22 3.64 1.42
CA VAL A 47 -4.85 3.36 0.13
C VAL A 47 -3.90 2.53 -0.71
N GLY A 48 -4.36 1.34 -1.12
CA GLY A 48 -3.69 0.50 -2.11
C GLY A 48 -4.30 0.71 -3.48
N ILE A 49 -3.48 1.04 -4.48
CA ILE A 49 -3.91 1.32 -5.86
C ILE A 49 -3.25 0.29 -6.79
N LEU A 50 -4.06 -0.38 -7.59
CA LEU A 50 -3.63 -1.39 -8.56
C LEU A 50 -3.54 -0.73 -9.94
N ASN A 51 -2.42 -0.94 -10.62
CA ASN A 51 -2.15 -0.43 -11.95
C ASN A 51 -2.46 1.07 -12.08
N GLU A 52 -2.01 1.86 -11.09
CA GLU A 52 -2.10 3.34 -11.01
C GLU A 52 -3.51 3.95 -10.88
N GLN A 53 -4.55 3.22 -11.27
CA GLN A 53 -5.87 3.82 -11.50
C GLN A 53 -6.95 3.21 -10.62
N ASN A 54 -6.77 1.96 -10.19
CA ASN A 54 -7.83 1.18 -9.58
C ASN A 54 -7.62 1.03 -8.08
N VAL A 55 -8.51 1.59 -7.27
CA VAL A 55 -8.45 1.39 -5.82
C VAL A 55 -8.70 -0.09 -5.49
N LEU A 56 -7.67 -0.72 -4.95
CA LEU A 56 -7.68 -2.11 -4.49
C LEU A 56 -8.16 -2.19 -3.04
N TYR A 57 -7.54 -1.38 -2.17
CA TYR A 57 -7.67 -1.46 -0.73
C TYR A 57 -7.79 -0.06 -0.12
N ILE A 58 -8.65 0.08 0.89
CA ILE A 58 -8.73 1.28 1.73
C ILE A 58 -8.85 0.78 3.15
N GLU A 59 -8.02 1.30 4.03
CA GLU A 59 -8.16 1.11 5.47
C GLU A 59 -8.17 2.46 6.16
N ASN A 60 -9.28 2.78 6.82
CA ASN A 60 -9.48 4.08 7.42
C ASN A 60 -8.60 4.25 8.67
N ARG A 61 -8.06 5.45 8.86
CA ARG A 61 -7.32 5.86 10.06
C ARG A 61 -7.63 7.31 10.39
N ASN A 62 -7.65 7.65 11.68
CA ASN A 62 -7.81 9.04 12.10
C ASN A 62 -6.53 9.85 11.83
N GLY A 63 -6.63 11.19 11.82
CA GLY A 63 -5.53 12.09 11.45
C GLY A 63 -4.28 12.11 12.34
N ASN A 64 -4.30 11.48 13.53
CA ASN A 64 -3.17 11.43 14.47
C ASN A 64 -2.61 10.00 14.62
N SER A 65 -2.78 9.16 13.61
CA SER A 65 -2.28 7.78 13.65
C SER A 65 -0.79 7.76 13.35
N ASP A 66 0.01 7.05 14.16
CA ASP A 66 1.45 6.87 13.89
C ASP A 66 1.64 6.14 12.55
N ALA A 67 2.12 6.87 11.56
CA ALA A 67 2.31 6.35 10.21
C ALA A 67 3.20 5.11 10.19
N LYS A 68 4.16 4.98 11.12
CA LYS A 68 5.12 3.87 11.10
C LYS A 68 4.49 2.55 11.55
N ALA A 69 3.95 2.53 12.77
CA ALA A 69 3.42 1.31 13.38
C ALA A 69 2.21 0.77 12.60
N PHE A 70 1.30 1.65 12.18
CA PHE A 70 0.08 1.22 11.52
C PHE A 70 0.26 0.86 10.04
N GLN A 71 1.30 1.38 9.38
CA GLN A 71 1.55 1.04 7.98
C GLN A 71 1.90 -0.42 7.80
N LEU A 72 2.80 -0.95 8.62
CA LEU A 72 3.17 -2.37 8.57
C LEU A 72 1.92 -3.25 8.69
N ASP A 73 1.14 -3.03 9.74
CA ASP A 73 -0.10 -3.74 10.03
C ASP A 73 -1.11 -3.69 8.86
N THR A 74 -1.28 -2.52 8.24
CA THR A 74 -2.19 -2.34 7.10
C THR A 74 -1.69 -3.07 5.86
N LEU A 75 -0.39 -3.03 5.58
CA LEU A 75 0.20 -3.79 4.48
C LEU A 75 0.08 -5.29 4.71
N GLU A 76 0.30 -5.78 5.94
CA GLU A 76 0.11 -7.20 6.29
C GLU A 76 -1.31 -7.65 5.99
N ARG A 77 -2.32 -6.89 6.44
CA ARG A 77 -3.73 -7.19 6.16
C ARG A 77 -4.04 -7.16 4.66
N MET A 78 -3.57 -6.15 3.95
CA MET A 78 -3.78 -6.04 2.50
C MET A 78 -3.16 -7.22 1.75
N PHE A 79 -1.92 -7.60 2.08
CA PHE A 79 -1.25 -8.72 1.42
C PHE A 79 -1.86 -10.07 1.80
N GLN A 80 -2.31 -10.24 3.04
CA GLN A 80 -3.05 -11.43 3.45
C GLN A 80 -4.35 -11.55 2.65
N HIS A 81 -5.09 -10.47 2.43
CA HIS A 81 -6.28 -10.49 1.58
C HIS A 81 -5.99 -10.84 0.12
N LEU A 82 -4.87 -10.37 -0.45
CA LEU A 82 -4.41 -10.79 -1.78
C LEU A 82 -4.19 -12.31 -1.83
N LYS A 83 -3.48 -12.85 -0.83
CA LYS A 83 -3.18 -14.28 -0.70
C LYS A 83 -4.45 -15.11 -0.54
N ASP A 84 -5.37 -14.72 0.33
CA ASP A 84 -6.65 -15.40 0.57
C ASP A 84 -7.52 -15.46 -0.69
N ASN A 85 -7.32 -14.51 -1.61
CA ASN A 85 -8.00 -14.46 -2.89
C ASN A 85 -7.17 -15.04 -4.04
N ASN A 86 -6.12 -15.81 -3.76
CA ASN A 86 -5.26 -16.44 -4.78
C ASN A 86 -4.68 -15.42 -5.78
N ILE A 87 -4.34 -14.22 -5.31
CA ILE A 87 -3.52 -13.30 -6.10
C ILE A 87 -2.06 -13.57 -5.74
N SER A 88 -1.35 -14.22 -6.66
CA SER A 88 0.04 -14.62 -6.46
C SER A 88 1.05 -13.73 -7.20
N ARG A 89 0.58 -12.85 -8.09
CA ARG A 89 1.42 -12.02 -8.95
C ARG A 89 1.19 -10.54 -8.67
N ILE A 90 2.23 -9.88 -8.17
CA ILE A 90 2.41 -8.44 -8.14
C ILE A 90 3.85 -8.22 -8.60
N ASP A 91 4.06 -7.58 -9.74
CA ASP A 91 5.39 -7.46 -10.33
C ASP A 91 6.17 -6.30 -9.71
N LYS A 92 5.47 -5.23 -9.31
CA LYS A 92 6.06 -4.05 -8.69
C LYS A 92 5.27 -3.58 -7.47
N PHE A 93 6.00 -3.17 -6.44
CA PHE A 93 5.42 -2.48 -5.28
C PHE A 93 6.07 -1.09 -5.16
N ARG A 94 5.25 -0.04 -5.10
CA ARG A 94 5.71 1.35 -4.96
C ARG A 94 5.02 2.00 -3.77
N ALA A 95 5.76 2.82 -3.05
CA ALA A 95 5.25 3.59 -1.93
C ALA A 95 6.09 4.86 -1.74
N ASP A 96 5.62 5.79 -0.92
CA ASP A 96 6.35 7.02 -0.60
C ASP A 96 7.65 6.77 0.19
N ALA A 97 8.53 7.77 0.26
CA ALA A 97 9.80 7.67 1.00
C ALA A 97 9.61 7.31 2.49
N ALA A 98 8.48 7.72 3.10
CA ALA A 98 8.18 7.42 4.50
C ALA A 98 7.88 5.93 4.75
N SER A 99 7.54 5.21 3.67
CA SER A 99 7.24 3.78 3.63
C SER A 99 8.48 2.87 3.58
N TYR A 100 9.68 3.40 3.31
CA TYR A 100 10.94 2.63 3.21
C TYR A 100 11.52 2.29 4.58
N GLN A 101 10.69 1.72 5.45
CA GLN A 101 11.13 1.18 6.73
C GLN A 101 11.57 -0.27 6.55
N TYR A 102 12.58 -0.69 7.32
CA TYR A 102 13.15 -2.04 7.23
C TYR A 102 12.08 -3.15 7.30
N ASP A 103 11.14 -3.04 8.23
CA ASP A 103 10.09 -4.04 8.42
C ASP A 103 9.11 -4.09 7.24
N VAL A 104 8.80 -2.95 6.63
CA VAL A 104 7.93 -2.87 5.45
C VAL A 104 8.61 -3.53 4.25
N VAL A 105 9.89 -3.23 4.01
CA VAL A 105 10.65 -3.85 2.91
C VAL A 105 10.69 -5.36 3.07
N LYS A 106 11.03 -5.84 4.28
CA LYS A 106 11.09 -7.27 4.60
C LYS A 106 9.73 -7.96 4.42
N LEU A 107 8.64 -7.29 4.78
CA LEU A 107 7.28 -7.79 4.57
C LEU A 107 6.94 -7.94 3.08
N VAL A 108 7.28 -6.94 2.27
CA VAL A 108 7.02 -6.93 0.82
C VAL A 108 7.80 -8.05 0.13
N GLU A 109 9.11 -8.17 0.42
CA GLU A 109 9.96 -9.22 -0.13
C GLU A 109 9.43 -10.62 0.20
N LYS A 110 9.04 -10.84 1.47
CA LYS A 110 8.50 -12.12 1.94
C LYS A 110 7.19 -12.50 1.26
N THR A 111 6.34 -11.53 0.93
CA THR A 111 4.93 -11.80 0.60
C THR A 111 4.61 -11.71 -0.89
N LEU A 112 5.21 -10.74 -1.61
CA LEU A 112 4.86 -10.44 -2.99
C LEU A 112 5.97 -10.77 -4.00
N HIS A 113 7.21 -11.00 -3.55
CA HIS A 113 8.42 -11.06 -4.39
C HIS A 113 8.49 -10.03 -5.55
N PRO A 114 8.12 -8.75 -5.36
CA PRO A 114 8.06 -7.77 -6.44
C PRO A 114 9.39 -7.02 -6.62
N PHE A 115 9.53 -6.31 -7.73
CA PHE A 115 10.51 -5.23 -7.85
C PHE A 115 10.03 -4.01 -7.04
N ILE A 116 10.80 -3.58 -6.05
CA ILE A 116 10.48 -2.39 -5.23
C ILE A 116 11.14 -1.17 -5.90
N SER A 117 10.34 -0.16 -6.27
CA SER A 117 10.86 1.09 -6.83
C SER A 117 10.50 2.28 -5.95
N GLY A 118 11.49 3.11 -5.60
CA GLY A 118 11.32 4.34 -4.81
C GLY A 118 12.05 5.54 -5.39
N PRO A 119 11.76 6.77 -4.90
CA PRO A 119 12.33 8.00 -5.45
C PRO A 119 13.87 8.05 -5.43
N GLU A 120 14.54 7.17 -4.67
CA GLU A 120 16.00 7.00 -4.68
C GLU A 120 16.47 5.53 -4.73
N THR A 121 15.71 4.58 -5.30
CA THR A 121 16.19 3.19 -5.34
C THR A 121 15.90 2.48 -6.65
N VAL A 122 16.96 2.37 -7.45
CA VAL A 122 17.18 1.29 -8.41
C VAL A 122 17.98 0.20 -7.68
N MET A 123 17.64 -1.07 -7.92
CA MET A 123 18.40 -2.31 -7.64
C MET A 123 18.16 -3.01 -6.30
N TRP A 124 17.65 -4.25 -6.36
CA TRP A 124 17.99 -5.34 -5.42
C TRP A 124 17.96 -6.74 -6.09
N LYS A 125 18.64 -6.90 -7.23
CA LYS A 125 18.94 -8.25 -7.77
C LYS A 125 20.25 -8.86 -7.28
N ASN A 126 21.07 -8.15 -6.48
CA ASN A 126 22.46 -8.55 -6.20
C ASN A 126 22.94 -8.37 -4.74
N ILE A 127 22.06 -8.25 -3.73
CA ILE A 127 22.52 -8.09 -2.34
C ILE A 127 21.73 -8.99 -1.40
N LEU A 128 21.90 -10.29 -1.57
CA LEU A 128 22.14 -11.21 -0.44
C LEU A 128 23.24 -12.18 -0.90
N PRO A 129 24.23 -12.50 -0.04
CA PRO A 129 25.27 -13.47 -0.37
C PRO A 129 24.71 -14.88 -0.60
#